data_AF-A0A4R3GPJ7-F1
#
_entry.id   AF-A0A4R3GPJ7-F1
#
_cell.length_a   1.000
_cell.length_b   1.000
_cell.length_c   1.000
_cell.angle_alpha   90.00
_cell.angle_beta   90.00
_cell.angle_gamma   90.00
#
_symmetry.space_group_name_H-M   'P 1'
#
loop_
_entity.id
_entity.type
_entity.pdbx_description
1 polymer ?
#
loop_
_entity_poly.entity_id
_entity_poly.type
_entity_poly.pdbx_seq_one_letter_code
_entity_poly.pdbx_strand_id
1 'polypeptide(L)' 'MNIESVIDQQSFLEYLASIRTDFESGAVRWENTDLASYLEAMSAWLKDSAPQSEANPWKLAAFLLQAGAFYE' A
#
# COMPACT_ATOMS: atom_id res chain seq x y z
N MET A 1 -10.56 -4.35 0.00
CA MET A 1 -10.94 -2.92 0.00
C MET A 1 -10.06 -2.18 -1.00
N ASN A 2 -10.54 -1.10 -1.64
CA ASN A 2 -9.73 -0.34 -2.61
C ASN A 2 -9.10 0.90 -1.95
N ILE A 3 -7.93 1.32 -2.41
CA ILE A 3 -7.24 2.53 -1.95
C ILE A 3 -8.11 3.80 -2.07
N GLU A 4 -8.97 3.87 -3.07
CA GLU A 4 -9.90 4.99 -3.27
C GLU A 4 -10.92 5.18 -2.12
N SER A 5 -11.14 4.15 -1.31
CA SER A 5 -12.01 4.24 -0.14
C SER A 5 -11.32 4.76 1.13
N VAL A 6 -10.01 5.05 1.07
CA VAL A 6 -9.25 5.61 2.20
C VAL A 6 -9.38 7.13 2.21
N ILE A 7 -10.24 7.64 3.09
CA ILE A 7 -10.56 9.07 3.21
C ILE A 7 -10.21 9.66 4.59
N ASP A 8 -10.01 8.81 5.59
CA ASP A 8 -9.73 9.19 6.98
C ASP A 8 -8.98 8.06 7.72
N GLN A 9 -8.75 8.25 9.02
CA GLN A 9 -8.08 7.27 9.85
C GLN A 9 -8.84 5.94 9.93
N GLN A 10 -10.16 5.97 9.99
CA GLN A 10 -10.99 4.77 10.19
C GLN A 10 -10.97 3.90 8.94
N SER A 11 -11.20 4.49 7.77
CA SER A 11 -11.08 3.81 6.48
C SER A 11 -9.65 3.31 6.21
N PHE A 12 -8.62 3.96 6.74
CA PHE A 12 -7.25 3.45 6.68
C PHE A 12 -7.03 2.20 7.54
N LEU A 13 -7.61 2.14 8.75
CA LEU A 13 -7.55 0.94 9.58
C LEU A 13 -8.25 -0.25 8.91
N GLU A 14 -9.38 -0.01 8.25
CA GLU A 14 -10.10 -1.00 7.46
C GLU A 14 -9.26 -1.48 6.26
N TYR A 15 -8.56 -0.56 5.60
CA TYR A 15 -7.64 -0.87 4.52
C TYR A 15 -6.48 -1.74 5.01
N LEU A 16 -5.85 -1.40 6.14
CA LEU A 16 -4.78 -2.21 6.75
C LEU A 16 -5.23 -3.63 7.07
N ALA A 17 -6.43 -3.78 7.63
CA ALA A 17 -7.01 -5.09 7.89
C ALA A 17 -7.23 -5.88 6.60
N SER A 18 -7.76 -5.22 5.56
CA SER A 18 -7.96 -5.84 4.24
C SER A 18 -6.65 -6.35 3.63
N ILE A 19 -5.61 -5.50 3.53
CA ILE A 19 -4.36 -5.91 2.88
C ILE A 19 -3.66 -7.03 3.63
N ARG A 20 -3.77 -7.05 4.96
CA ARG A 20 -3.25 -8.13 5.79
C ARG A 20 -3.98 -9.44 5.51
N THR A 21 -5.32 -9.42 5.49
CA THR A 21 -6.12 -10.60 5.16
C THR A 21 -5.83 -11.09 3.74
N ASP A 22 -5.65 -10.19 2.77
CA ASP A 22 -5.32 -10.54 1.39
C ASP A 22 -3.96 -11.27 1.31
N PHE A 23 -2.97 -10.80 2.08
CA PHE A 23 -1.66 -11.45 2.19
C PHE A 23 -1.75 -12.83 2.87
N GLU A 24 -2.40 -12.92 4.03
CA GLU A 24 -2.52 -14.16 4.82
C GLU A 24 -3.31 -15.25 4.09
N SER A 25 -4.34 -14.86 3.33
CA SER A 25 -5.20 -15.80 2.58
C SER A 25 -4.64 -16.18 1.21
N GLY A 26 -3.64 -15.45 0.70
CA GLY A 26 -3.17 -15.57 -0.68
C GLY A 26 -4.24 -15.17 -1.71
N ALA A 27 -5.27 -14.42 -1.29
CA ALA A 27 -6.36 -13.99 -2.18
C ALA A 27 -5.89 -13.02 -3.27
N VAL A 28 -4.80 -12.29 -3.01
CA VAL A 28 -4.13 -11.44 -3.98
C VAL A 28 -2.69 -11.90 -4.12
N ARG A 29 -2.21 -11.99 -5.35
CA ARG A 29 -0.82 -12.39 -5.64
C ARG A 29 0.09 -11.20 -5.41
N TRP A 30 0.55 -11.03 -4.18
CA TRP A 30 1.62 -10.08 -3.85
C TRP A 30 2.88 -10.45 -4.64
N GLU A 31 3.54 -9.46 -5.20
CA GLU A 31 4.78 -9.64 -5.95
C GLU A 31 5.97 -9.67 -4.99
N ASN A 32 5.92 -8.80 -3.97
CA ASN A 32 6.96 -8.67 -2.96
C ASN A 32 6.54 -9.33 -1.64
N THR A 33 6.86 -10.62 -1.49
CA THR A 33 6.41 -11.44 -0.35
C THR A 33 7.37 -11.47 0.84
N ASP A 34 8.56 -10.88 0.70
CA ASP A 34 9.53 -10.71 1.78
C ASP A 34 9.77 -9.22 2.09
N LEU A 35 10.25 -8.94 3.30
CA LEU A 35 10.41 -7.57 3.78
C LEU A 35 11.43 -6.77 2.96
N ALA A 36 12.48 -7.39 2.42
CA ALA A 36 13.50 -6.67 1.67
C ALA A 36 12.92 -6.17 0.33
N SER A 37 12.30 -7.07 -0.43
CA SER A 37 11.63 -6.74 -1.69
C SER A 37 10.50 -5.73 -1.48
N TYR A 38 9.74 -5.87 -0.39
CA TYR A 38 8.65 -4.94 -0.05
C TYR A 38 9.15 -3.50 0.19
N LEU A 39 10.23 -3.35 0.95
CA LEU A 39 10.83 -2.03 1.23
C LEU A 39 11.54 -1.44 0.00
N GLU A 40 12.13 -2.27 -0.84
CA GLU A 40 12.72 -1.86 -2.11
C GLU A 40 11.66 -1.29 -3.05
N ALA A 41 10.54 -1.99 -3.23
CA ALA A 41 9.41 -1.56 -4.02
C ALA A 41 8.79 -0.24 -3.52
N MET A 42 8.61 -0.08 -2.21
CA MET A 42 8.18 1.20 -1.62
C MET A 42 9.14 2.35 -1.97
N SER A 43 10.45 2.07 -1.91
CA SER A 43 11.50 3.05 -2.18
C SER A 43 11.58 3.43 -3.65
N ALA A 44 11.43 2.45 -4.56
CA ALA A 44 11.41 2.66 -5.99
C ALA A 44 10.18 3.49 -6.39
N TRP A 45 9.00 3.12 -5.89
CA TRP A 45 7.78 3.88 -6.13
C TRP A 45 7.87 5.33 -5.62
N LEU A 46 8.46 5.56 -4.43
CA LEU A 46 8.64 6.92 -3.91
C LEU A 46 9.56 7.77 -4.80
N LYS A 47 10.58 7.16 -5.41
CA LYS A 47 11.49 7.87 -6.33
C LYS A 47 10.80 8.21 -7.64
N ASP A 48 9.99 7.29 -8.16
CA ASP A 48 9.42 7.38 -9.51
C ASP A 48 8.09 8.12 -9.54
N SER A 49 7.31 8.02 -8.45
CA SER A 49 5.92 8.46 -8.38
C SER A 49 5.66 9.58 -7.38
N ALA A 50 6.70 10.13 -6.73
CA ALA A 50 6.63 11.11 -5.63
C ALA A 50 5.35 11.97 -5.67
N PRO A 51 4.28 11.59 -4.94
CA PRO A 51 2.99 12.25 -5.05
C PRO A 51 3.09 13.53 -4.24
N GLN A 52 3.58 14.60 -4.85
CA GLN A 52 3.70 15.89 -4.17
C GLN A 52 2.33 16.52 -3.84
N SER A 53 1.22 15.90 -4.24
CA SER A 53 -0.12 16.49 -4.17
C SER A 53 -1.18 15.68 -3.42
N GLU A 54 -0.85 14.52 -2.81
CA GLU A 54 -1.86 13.79 -2.01
C GLU A 54 -2.03 14.47 -0.64
N ALA A 55 -3.10 15.25 -0.51
CA ALA A 55 -3.39 16.01 0.71
C ALA A 55 -3.91 15.11 1.85
N ASN A 56 -4.41 13.92 1.54
CA ASN A 56 -4.84 12.97 2.55
C ASN A 56 -3.65 12.09 3.00
N PRO A 57 -3.10 12.30 4.22
CA PRO A 57 -1.97 11.52 4.71
C PRO A 57 -2.28 10.02 4.82
N TRP A 58 -3.55 9.67 5.05
CA TRP A 58 -3.99 8.28 5.13
C TRP A 58 -3.97 7.59 3.78
N LYS A 59 -4.38 8.31 2.73
CA LYS A 59 -4.35 7.80 1.36
C LYS A 59 -2.93 7.71 0.84
N LEU A 60 -2.07 8.68 1.16
CA LEU A 60 -0.63 8.61 0.88
C LEU A 60 0.01 7.37 1.54
N ALA A 61 -0.30 7.10 2.81
CA ALA A 61 0.18 5.90 3.49
C ALA A 61 -0.33 4.61 2.83
N ALA A 62 -1.60 4.58 2.40
CA ALA A 62 -2.16 3.44 1.68
C ALA A 62 -1.45 3.20 0.33
N PHE A 63 -1.12 4.28 -0.41
CA PHE A 63 -0.40 4.16 -1.68
C PHE A 63 0.98 3.55 -1.47
N LEU A 64 1.67 4.01 -0.44
CA LEU A 64 2.99 3.50 -0.11
C LEU A 64 2.95 2.01 0.25
N LEU A 65 1.96 1.57 1.04
CA LEU A 65 1.80 0.16 1.39
C LEU A 65 1.42 -0.72 0.19
N GLN A 66 0.59 -0.19 -0.71
CA GLN A 66 0.22 -0.89 -1.95
C GLN A 66 1.42 -1.02 -2.89
N ALA A 67 2.22 0.04 -3.02
CA ALA A 67 3.43 0.02 -3.81
C ALA A 67 4.41 -1.05 -3.29
N GLY A 68 4.57 -1.15 -1.97
CA GLY A 68 5.39 -2.23 -1.40
C GLY A 68 4.94 -3.61 -1.85
N ALA A 69 3.63 -3.85 -2.02
CA ALA A 69 3.11 -5.17 -2.39
C ALA A 69 3.22 -5.52 -3.89
N PHE A 70 3.20 -4.51 -4.79
CA PHE A 70 2.96 -4.70 -6.23
C PHE A 70 3.84 -3.87 -7.18
N TYR A 71 4.79 -3.08 -6.67
CA TYR A 71 5.68 -2.28 -7.52
C TYR A 71 6.97 -3.07 -7.81
N GLU A 72 7.37 -3.12 -9.09
CA GLU A 72 8.58 -3.80 -9.59
C GLU A 72 9.81 -2.88 -9.57
#